data_AF-A0A538G7L4-F1
#
_entry.id   AF-A0A538G7L4-F1
#
_cell.length_a   1.000
_cell.length_b   1.000
_cell.length_c   1.000
_cell.angle_alpha   90.00
_cell.angle_beta   90.00
_cell.angle_gamma   90.00
#
_symmetry.space_group_name_H-M   'P 1'
#
loop_
_entity.id
_entity.type
_entity.pdbx_description
1 polymer ?
#
loop_
_entity_poly.entity_id
_entity_poly.type
_entity_poly.pdbx_seq_one_letter_code
_entity_poly.pdbx_strand_id
1 'polypeptide(L)'
;MALDKQTEERIEQPVSEEAELDTRLTPRQAVERMRLKVPARGNRKLRTLLERVNKDKQLKAWWHVANVNAVVRLQINDHSWVHVQIVA
;
A
#
# COMPACT_ATOMS: atom_id res chain seq x y z
N MET A 1 27.64 1.56 -12.36
CA MET A 1 26.65 1.77 -13.43
C MET A 1 25.88 3.02 -13.09
N ALA A 2 25.75 3.96 -14.03
CA ALA A 2 24.82 5.08 -13.88
C ALA A 2 23.38 4.57 -14.10
N LEU A 3 22.41 5.17 -13.43
CA LEU A 3 20.99 4.89 -13.66
C LEU A 3 20.58 5.49 -15.01
N ASP A 4 19.48 5.00 -15.60
CA ASP A 4 18.88 5.69 -16.73
C ASP A 4 18.10 6.92 -16.24
N LYS A 5 18.00 7.93 -17.10
CA LYS A 5 17.38 9.22 -16.79
C LYS A 5 15.95 9.09 -16.26
N GLN A 6 15.17 8.14 -16.78
CA GLN A 6 13.78 7.95 -16.36
C GLN A 6 13.71 7.41 -14.92
N THR A 7 14.64 6.52 -14.55
CA THR A 7 14.72 6.02 -13.17
C THR A 7 15.14 7.13 -12.20
N GLU A 8 16.12 7.97 -12.57
CA GLU A 8 16.53 9.12 -11.76
C GLU A 8 15.36 10.09 -11.53
N GLU A 9 14.66 10.48 -12.60
CA GLU A 9 13.50 11.36 -12.52
C GLU A 9 12.39 10.79 -11.63
N ARG A 10 12.18 9.47 -11.63
CA ARG A 10 11.17 8.83 -10.76
C ARG A 10 11.57 8.83 -9.29
N ILE A 11 12.86 8.74 -8.97
CA ILE A 11 13.33 8.79 -7.58
C ILE A 11 13.16 10.20 -7.01
N GLU A 12 13.34 11.23 -7.83
CA GLU A 12 13.21 12.63 -7.41
C GLU A 12 11.75 13.10 -7.27
N GLN A 13 10.79 12.33 -7.76
CA GLN A 13 9.37 12.69 -7.62
C GLN A 13 8.95 12.70 -6.14
N PRO A 14 8.07 13.63 -5.72
CA PRO A 14 7.51 13.58 -4.39
C PRO A 14 6.62 12.33 -4.22
N VAL A 15 6.33 11.98 -2.96
CA VAL A 15 5.29 11.00 -2.68
C VAL A 15 3.97 11.47 -3.30
N SER A 16 3.17 10.55 -3.83
CA SER A 16 1.90 10.90 -4.45
C SER A 16 0.92 11.50 -3.43
N GLU A 17 0.12 12.46 -3.87
CA GLU A 17 -0.90 13.11 -3.00
C GLU A 17 -1.89 12.07 -2.42
N GLU A 18 -2.24 11.05 -3.20
CA GLU A 18 -3.12 9.96 -2.74
C GLU A 18 -2.49 9.19 -1.56
N ALA A 19 -1.21 8.84 -1.67
CA ALA A 19 -0.49 8.14 -0.61
C ALA A 19 -0.37 9.02 0.64
N GLU A 20 -0.12 10.32 0.50
CA GLU A 20 -0.13 11.25 1.63
C GLU A 20 -1.51 11.35 2.29
N LEU A 21 -2.57 11.52 1.51
CA LEU A 21 -3.94 11.66 2.03
C LEU A 21 -4.38 10.43 2.81
N ASP A 22 -4.04 9.23 2.33
CA ASP A 22 -4.35 7.98 3.02
C ASP A 22 -3.71 7.87 4.40
N THR A 23 -2.53 8.47 4.59
CA THR A 23 -1.84 8.49 5.90
C THR A 23 -2.44 9.49 6.89
N ARG A 24 -3.22 10.48 6.42
CA ARG A 24 -3.86 11.50 7.27
C ARG A 24 -5.22 11.05 7.83
N LEU A 25 -5.76 9.94 7.35
CA LEU A 25 -6.98 9.35 7.88
C LEU A 25 -6.76 8.77 9.28
N THR A 26 -7.81 8.75 10.10
CA THR A 26 -7.74 7.97 11.35
C THR A 26 -7.54 6.49 11.02
N PRO A 27 -6.86 5.70 11.88
CA PRO A 27 -6.60 4.28 11.59
C PRO A 27 -7.87 3.49 11.25
N ARG A 28 -8.99 3.78 11.93
CA ARG A 28 -10.29 3.17 11.63
C ARG A 28 -10.80 3.53 10.24
N GLN A 29 -10.75 4.81 9.85
CA GLN A 29 -11.19 5.24 8.53
C GLN A 29 -10.31 4.64 7.41
N ALA A 30 -9.00 4.63 7.61
CA ALA A 30 -8.05 4.08 6.65
C ALA A 30 -8.31 2.57 6.42
N VAL A 31 -8.44 1.79 7.48
CA VAL A 31 -8.69 0.33 7.43
C VAL A 31 -10.05 0.00 6.79
N GLU A 32 -11.10 0.77 7.07
CA GLU A 32 -12.42 0.56 6.47
C GLU A 32 -12.46 0.94 4.98
N ARG A 33 -11.73 1.98 4.57
CA ARG A 33 -11.65 2.41 3.15
C ARG A 33 -10.79 1.48 2.30
N MET A 34 -9.70 0.96 2.85
CA MET A 34 -8.75 0.13 2.11
C MET A 34 -9.45 -1.12 1.55
N ARG A 35 -9.30 -1.33 0.24
CA ARG A 35 -9.80 -2.52 -0.44
C ARG A 35 -8.91 -2.92 -1.62
N LEU A 36 -8.46 -4.17 -1.63
CA LEU A 36 -7.83 -4.77 -2.80
C LEU A 36 -8.87 -5.03 -3.88
N LYS A 37 -8.67 -4.38 -5.03
CA LYS A 37 -9.48 -4.53 -6.25
C LYS A 37 -8.64 -5.21 -7.33
N VAL A 38 -8.45 -6.52 -7.18
CA VAL A 38 -7.71 -7.34 -8.14
C VAL A 38 -8.68 -8.21 -8.94
N PRO A 39 -8.60 -8.25 -10.29
CA PRO A 39 -9.48 -9.07 -11.09
C PRO A 39 -9.19 -10.56 -10.89
N ALA A 40 -10.00 -11.22 -10.08
CA ALA A 40 -9.86 -12.67 -9.83
C ALA A 40 -10.20 -13.53 -11.05
N ARG A 41 -10.96 -12.99 -12.03
CA ARG A 41 -11.51 -13.74 -13.17
C ARG A 41 -12.19 -15.03 -12.68
N GLY A 42 -11.98 -16.15 -13.38
CA GLY A 42 -12.48 -17.49 -12.99
C GLY A 42 -11.69 -18.18 -11.87
N ASN A 43 -10.63 -17.57 -11.33
CA ASN A 43 -9.81 -18.19 -10.29
C ASN A 43 -10.52 -18.11 -8.92
N ARG A 44 -11.16 -19.21 -8.53
CA ARG A 44 -11.88 -19.32 -7.25
C ARG A 44 -10.96 -19.14 -6.03
N LYS A 45 -9.73 -19.70 -6.07
CA LYS A 45 -8.77 -19.59 -4.97
C LYS A 45 -8.36 -18.14 -4.73
N LEU A 46 -8.06 -17.40 -5.80
CA LEU A 46 -7.74 -15.97 -5.73
C LEU A 46 -8.92 -15.17 -5.19
N ARG A 47 -10.15 -15.48 -5.62
CA ARG A 47 -11.35 -14.80 -5.11
C ARG A 47 -11.52 -14.98 -3.61
N THR A 48 -11.43 -16.21 -3.11
CA THR A 48 -11.50 -16.50 -1.66
C THR A 48 -10.39 -15.80 -0.88
N LEU A 49 -9.16 -15.77 -1.42
CA LEU A 49 -8.04 -15.06 -0.79
C LEU A 49 -8.35 -13.55 -0.69
N LEU A 50 -8.75 -12.92 -1.78
CA LEU A 50 -9.08 -11.49 -1.81
C LEU A 50 -10.24 -11.16 -0.85
N GLU A 51 -11.24 -12.03 -0.73
CA GLU A 51 -12.33 -11.86 0.24
C GLU A 51 -11.84 -11.92 1.68
N ARG A 52 -10.95 -12.86 2.02
CA ARG A 52 -10.37 -12.97 3.36
C ARG A 52 -9.52 -11.76 3.69
N VAL A 53 -8.60 -11.39 2.80
CA VAL A 53 -7.72 -10.22 2.97
C VAL A 53 -8.54 -8.93 3.12
N ASN A 54 -9.57 -8.72 2.30
CA ASN A 54 -10.41 -7.53 2.41
C ASN A 54 -11.27 -7.48 3.66
N LYS A 55 -11.52 -8.61 4.34
CA LYS A 55 -12.27 -8.67 5.61
C LYS A 55 -11.36 -8.58 6.84
N ASP A 56 -10.07 -8.83 6.68
CA ASP A 56 -9.12 -8.85 7.79
C ASP A 56 -8.70 -7.43 8.20
N LYS A 57 -9.17 -6.97 9.35
CA LYS A 57 -8.84 -5.63 9.88
C LYS A 57 -7.43 -5.57 10.44
N GLN A 58 -6.89 -6.66 10.97
CA GLN A 58 -5.56 -6.69 11.57
C GLN A 58 -4.49 -6.58 10.48
N LEU A 59 -4.63 -7.37 9.42
CA LEU A 59 -3.75 -7.30 8.25
C LEU A 59 -3.72 -5.87 7.66
N LYS A 60 -4.89 -5.27 7.47
CA LYS A 60 -4.99 -3.88 6.99
C LYS A 60 -4.38 -2.88 7.98
N ALA A 61 -4.50 -3.08 9.28
CA ALA A 61 -3.89 -2.21 10.27
C ALA A 61 -2.36 -2.27 10.20
N TRP A 62 -1.77 -3.46 10.05
CA TRP A 62 -0.32 -3.59 9.85
C TRP A 62 0.15 -2.90 8.58
N TRP A 63 -0.56 -3.07 7.47
CA TRP A 63 -0.29 -2.33 6.24
C TRP A 63 -0.40 -0.81 6.40
N HIS A 64 -1.40 -0.32 7.12
CA HIS A 64 -1.53 1.11 7.38
C HIS A 64 -0.34 1.66 8.18
N VAL A 65 0.07 0.98 9.25
CA VAL A 65 1.24 1.38 10.04
C VAL A 65 2.51 1.37 9.21
N ALA A 66 2.70 0.35 8.37
CA ALA A 66 3.86 0.28 7.49
C ALA A 66 3.84 1.40 6.43
N ASN A 67 2.68 1.71 5.84
CA ASN A 67 2.49 2.81 4.90
C ASN A 67 2.81 4.17 5.53
N VAL A 68 2.35 4.43 6.76
CA VAL A 68 2.66 5.68 7.48
C VAL A 68 4.17 5.83 7.69
N ASN A 69 4.89 4.75 8.02
CA ASN A 69 6.35 4.81 8.15
C ASN A 69 7.03 5.11 6.80
N ALA A 70 6.64 4.41 5.73
CA ALA A 70 7.24 4.60 4.42
C ALA A 70 6.98 6.02 3.85
N VAL A 71 5.73 6.47 3.88
CA VAL A 71 5.31 7.75 3.27
C VAL A 71 5.68 8.94 4.14
N VAL A 72 5.31 8.93 5.43
CA VAL A 72 5.40 10.14 6.26
C VAL A 72 6.78 10.27 6.90
N ARG A 73 7.38 9.16 7.34
CA ARG A 73 8.64 9.21 8.07
C ARG A 73 9.86 9.07 7.18
N LEU A 74 9.78 8.20 6.17
CA LEU A 74 10.89 7.90 5.27
C LEU A 74 10.78 8.58 3.91
N GLN A 75 9.61 9.15 3.58
CA GLN A 75 9.33 9.83 2.30
C GLN A 75 9.64 8.97 1.07
N ILE A 76 9.38 7.67 1.15
CA ILE A 76 9.59 6.75 0.04
C ILE A 76 8.42 6.85 -0.93
N ASN A 77 8.68 7.34 -2.14
CA ASN A 77 7.68 7.78 -3.11
C ASN A 77 7.04 6.66 -3.95
N ASP A 78 7.61 5.46 -3.95
CA ASP A 78 7.10 4.28 -4.65
C ASP A 78 6.33 3.31 -3.74
N HIS A 79 6.06 3.73 -2.49
CA HIS A 79 5.35 2.92 -1.50
C HIS A 79 3.87 3.28 -1.39
N SER A 80 3.08 2.27 -1.02
CA SER A 80 1.66 2.39 -0.64
C SER A 80 1.30 1.21 0.30
N TRP A 81 0.01 0.94 0.47
CA TRP A 81 -0.53 -0.08 1.36
C TRP A 81 0.10 -1.48 1.30
N VAL A 82 0.45 -2.00 0.11
CA VAL A 82 0.77 -3.43 -0.06
C VAL A 82 2.24 -3.73 -0.34
N HIS A 83 3.11 -2.73 -0.39
CA HIS A 83 4.54 -2.89 -0.70
C HIS A 83 5.39 -3.39 0.48
N VAL A 84 4.79 -4.03 1.48
CA VAL A 84 5.49 -4.48 2.69
C VAL A 84 5.20 -5.95 2.99
N GLN A 85 6.28 -6.71 3.20
CA GLN A 85 6.22 -8.08 3.66
C GLN A 85 6.06 -8.11 5.19
N ILE A 86 5.08 -8.88 5.67
CA ILE A 86 4.86 -9.14 7.09
C ILE A 86 5.43 -10.53 7.39
N VAL A 87 6.38 -10.62 8.31
CA VAL A 87 7.05 -11.86 8.73
C VAL A 87 6.74 -12.18 10.20
N ALA A 88 6.76 -13.46 10.55
CA ALA A 88 6.51 -13.98 11.90
C ALA A 88 7.72 -14.77 12.39
#